data_AF-A0A257QZP6-F1
#
_entry.id   AF-A0A257QZP6-F1
#
_cell.length_a   1.000
_cell.length_b   1.000
_cell.length_c   1.000
_cell.angle_alpha   90.00
_cell.angle_beta   90.00
_cell.angle_gamma   90.00
#
_symmetry.space_group_name_H-M   'P 1'
#
loop_
_entity.id
_entity.type
_entity.pdbx_description
1 polymer ?
#
loop_
_entity_poly.entity_id
_entity_poly.type
_entity_poly.pdbx_seq_one_letter_code
_entity_poly.pdbx_strand_id
1 'polypeptide(L)'
;MLKHIIMISYAPNFEDVLISRCFADPGYYAEIGAVNPITDSVNHWAYGQCWRGVNMVPETAIEAWRAIRPADDNRIIGDALPNLAVLHVLRFGSFEPDASAYLAWRPALLIQPHAMPPPAGYVHLYFDAISDFYGRADQAAALASCFTVPVSRLDQFSQPDRKALALGAMMIDYAEKLIPITTQRDALLNRIREIEAEAAALRPRAHALDQLSLHLQWPGGPRALAPLLPVARMVRRLTRVAR
;
A
#
# COMPACT_ATOMS: atom_id res chain seq x y z
N MET A 1 -23.35 -30.99 4.11
CA MET A 1 -22.77 -30.69 5.43
C MET A 1 -22.20 -29.29 5.36
N LEU A 2 -22.87 -28.30 5.95
CA LEU A 2 -22.32 -26.94 6.03
C LEU A 2 -21.12 -26.97 7.00
N LYS A 3 -19.96 -26.45 6.58
CA LYS A 3 -18.94 -26.06 7.55
C LYS A 3 -19.53 -24.91 8.37
N HIS A 4 -19.61 -25.06 9.69
CA HIS A 4 -19.63 -23.89 10.54
C HIS A 4 -18.35 -23.10 10.24
N ILE A 5 -18.50 -21.83 9.84
CA ILE A 5 -17.36 -20.94 9.63
C ILE A 5 -16.91 -20.50 11.03
N ILE A 6 -16.03 -21.31 11.61
CA ILE A 6 -15.28 -21.01 12.83
C ILE A 6 -14.55 -19.68 12.60
N MET A 7 -14.65 -18.76 13.55
CA MET A 7 -13.99 -17.45 13.46
C MET A 7 -12.48 -17.65 13.26
N ILE A 8 -11.85 -16.89 12.36
CA ILE A 8 -10.39 -16.80 12.32
C ILE A 8 -10.00 -15.52 13.05
N SER A 9 -9.19 -15.69 14.11
CA SER A 9 -8.61 -14.58 14.87
C SER A 9 -7.22 -14.27 14.33
N TYR A 10 -7.02 -13.02 13.90
CA TYR A 10 -5.80 -12.47 13.34
C TYR A 10 -5.02 -11.62 14.34
N ALA A 11 -5.69 -11.14 15.38
CA ALA A 11 -5.16 -10.22 16.38
C ALA A 11 -4.28 -10.95 17.44
N PRO A 12 -3.21 -10.31 17.95
CA PRO A 12 -2.19 -10.98 18.77
C PRO A 12 -2.67 -11.43 20.16
N ASN A 13 -3.58 -10.67 20.80
CA ASN A 13 -4.20 -10.94 22.09
C ASN A 13 -5.66 -11.44 21.96
N PHE A 14 -6.11 -11.76 20.73
CA PHE A 14 -7.49 -12.12 20.37
C PHE A 14 -8.50 -10.98 20.56
N GLU A 15 -8.05 -9.74 20.36
CA GLU A 15 -8.84 -8.52 20.43
C GLU A 15 -10.05 -8.55 19.48
N ASP A 16 -9.89 -9.16 18.31
CA ASP A 16 -10.98 -9.38 17.35
C ASP A 16 -12.07 -10.33 17.88
N VAL A 17 -11.72 -11.32 18.72
CA VAL A 17 -12.67 -12.19 19.43
C VAL A 17 -13.39 -11.43 20.55
N LEU A 18 -12.73 -10.47 21.21
CA LEU A 18 -13.40 -9.58 22.16
C LEU A 18 -14.40 -8.64 21.47
N ILE A 19 -14.05 -8.13 20.28
CA ILE A 19 -14.95 -7.35 19.43
C ILE A 19 -16.13 -8.20 18.94
N SER A 20 -15.92 -9.43 18.47
CA SER A 20 -17.00 -10.25 17.92
C SER A 20 -18.11 -10.60 18.93
N ARG A 21 -17.78 -10.65 20.23
CA ARG A 21 -18.77 -10.78 21.32
C ARG A 21 -19.69 -9.57 21.48
N CYS A 22 -19.17 -8.36 21.25
CA CYS A 22 -19.89 -7.11 21.48
C CYS A 22 -20.96 -6.80 20.41
N PHE A 23 -20.92 -7.49 19.26
CA PHE A 23 -21.48 -6.97 18.02
C PHE A 23 -22.02 -8.08 17.08
N ALA A 24 -23.34 -8.14 16.89
CA ALA A 24 -23.99 -9.18 16.08
C ALA A 24 -23.92 -8.94 14.55
N ASP A 25 -24.05 -7.67 14.16
CA ASP A 25 -24.24 -7.12 12.82
C ASP A 25 -22.92 -6.52 12.26
N PRO A 26 -22.90 -5.82 11.11
CA PRO A 26 -21.81 -4.91 10.72
C PRO A 26 -21.79 -3.57 11.49
N GLY A 27 -20.64 -2.88 11.51
CA GLY A 27 -20.46 -1.60 12.21
C GLY A 27 -19.36 -0.71 11.60
N TYR A 28 -18.82 0.23 12.38
CA TYR A 28 -17.73 1.11 11.95
C TYR A 28 -16.55 1.07 12.94
N TYR A 29 -15.32 1.36 12.49
CA TYR A 29 -14.16 1.49 13.38
C TYR A 29 -13.21 2.63 12.95
N ALA A 30 -12.35 3.07 13.86
CA ALA A 30 -11.15 3.83 13.51
C ALA A 30 -9.94 3.21 14.20
N GLU A 31 -9.00 2.67 13.42
CA GLU A 31 -7.76 2.06 13.90
C GLU A 31 -6.59 3.03 13.65
N ILE A 32 -5.80 3.31 14.68
CA ILE A 32 -4.64 4.21 14.63
C ILE A 32 -3.42 3.41 15.06
N GLY A 33 -2.33 3.49 14.27
CA GLY A 33 -1.08 2.77 14.54
C GLY A 33 -1.01 1.38 13.89
N ALA A 34 -1.96 1.04 13.02
CA ALA A 34 -2.05 -0.28 12.42
C ALA A 34 -0.90 -0.54 11.43
N VAL A 35 -0.13 -1.61 11.67
CA VAL A 35 1.09 -1.90 10.90
C VAL A 35 0.81 -2.71 9.63
N ASN A 36 -0.14 -3.66 9.67
CA ASN A 36 -0.44 -4.55 8.54
C ASN A 36 -1.96 -4.80 8.39
N PRO A 37 -2.51 -4.83 7.16
CA PRO A 37 -3.94 -5.04 6.92
C PRO A 37 -4.44 -6.48 7.10
N ILE A 38 -3.58 -7.45 7.46
CA ILE A 38 -3.94 -8.87 7.64
C ILE A 38 -3.28 -9.49 8.88
N THR A 39 -1.96 -9.38 9.02
CA THR A 39 -1.22 -9.99 10.15
C THR A 39 -1.35 -9.12 11.40
N ASP A 40 -1.64 -9.74 12.55
CA ASP A 40 -1.72 -9.04 13.86
C ASP A 40 -2.71 -7.85 13.84
N SER A 41 -3.75 -7.94 13.01
CA SER A 41 -4.71 -6.87 12.72
C SER A 41 -6.02 -7.06 13.48
N VAL A 42 -6.37 -6.10 14.34
CA VAL A 42 -7.54 -6.18 15.23
C VAL A 42 -8.86 -6.06 14.48
N ASN A 43 -8.89 -5.35 13.35
CA ASN A 43 -10.10 -5.14 12.56
C ASN A 43 -10.29 -6.11 11.37
N HIS A 44 -9.36 -7.04 11.09
CA HIS A 44 -9.44 -7.87 9.87
C HIS A 44 -10.70 -8.76 9.84
N TRP A 45 -11.06 -9.37 10.96
CA TRP A 45 -12.32 -10.12 11.08
C TRP A 45 -13.54 -9.21 10.84
N ALA A 46 -13.55 -8.02 11.44
CA ALA A 46 -14.67 -7.07 11.35
C ALA A 46 -14.90 -6.59 9.90
N TYR A 47 -13.82 -6.25 9.18
CA TYR A 47 -13.88 -5.92 7.76
C TYR A 47 -14.47 -7.06 6.90
N GLY A 48 -14.15 -8.31 7.25
CA GLY A 48 -14.76 -9.52 6.69
C GLY A 48 -16.26 -9.63 6.98
N GLN A 49 -16.72 -9.18 8.15
CA GLN A 49 -18.15 -9.02 8.50
C GLN A 49 -18.76 -7.70 7.96
N CYS A 50 -18.26 -7.19 6.84
CA CYS A 50 -18.72 -5.97 6.18
C CYS A 50 -18.65 -4.66 7.00
N TRP A 51 -17.93 -4.62 8.12
CA TRP A 51 -17.60 -3.35 8.77
C TRP A 51 -16.67 -2.53 7.88
N ARG A 52 -16.71 -1.20 8.00
CA ARG A 52 -15.75 -0.30 7.34
C ARG A 52 -15.16 0.67 8.36
N GLY A 53 -14.05 1.32 8.04
CA GLY A 53 -13.45 2.25 8.99
C GLY A 53 -12.48 3.26 8.40
N VAL A 54 -11.90 4.06 9.30
CA VAL A 54 -10.67 4.82 9.03
C VAL A 54 -9.49 4.00 9.54
N ASN A 55 -8.46 3.82 8.72
CA ASN A 55 -7.20 3.24 9.16
C ASN A 55 -6.12 4.30 9.05
N MET A 56 -5.55 4.74 10.17
CA MET A 56 -4.39 5.62 10.20
C MET A 56 -3.13 4.77 10.39
N VAL A 57 -2.27 4.73 9.36
CA VAL A 57 -1.18 3.76 9.21
C VAL A 57 0.15 4.47 8.89
N PRO A 58 1.32 3.84 9.10
CA PRO A 58 2.60 4.38 8.66
C PRO A 58 2.62 4.59 7.13
N GLU A 59 3.35 5.62 6.65
CA GLU A 59 3.48 5.88 5.20
C GLU A 59 3.99 4.63 4.44
N THR A 60 4.94 3.89 5.03
CA THR A 60 5.49 2.64 4.47
C THR A 60 4.50 1.49 4.33
N ALA A 61 3.27 1.62 4.83
CA ALA A 61 2.23 0.57 4.74
C ALA A 61 1.01 1.01 3.90
N ILE A 62 0.95 2.28 3.46
CA ILE A 62 -0.28 2.87 2.89
C ILE A 62 -0.74 2.18 1.58
N GLU A 63 0.19 1.64 0.79
CA GLU A 63 -0.11 0.96 -0.46
C GLU A 63 -0.74 -0.42 -0.22
N ALA A 64 -0.12 -1.27 0.61
CA ALA A 64 -0.72 -2.52 1.07
C ALA A 64 -2.12 -2.32 1.69
N TRP A 65 -2.31 -1.32 2.55
CA TRP A 65 -3.62 -1.02 3.14
C TRP A 65 -4.66 -0.64 2.08
N ARG A 66 -4.33 0.22 1.11
CA ARG A 66 -5.24 0.58 0.01
C ARG A 66 -5.55 -0.59 -0.93
N ALA A 67 -4.59 -1.47 -1.18
CA ALA A 67 -4.78 -2.64 -2.02
C ALA A 67 -5.65 -3.73 -1.36
N ILE A 68 -5.51 -3.94 -0.05
CA ILE A 68 -6.16 -5.02 0.70
C ILE A 68 -7.47 -4.57 1.36
N ARG A 69 -7.58 -3.30 1.76
CA ARG A 69 -8.77 -2.68 2.36
C ARG A 69 -9.35 -1.54 1.49
N PRO A 70 -9.61 -1.73 0.18
CA PRO A 70 -10.05 -0.64 -0.71
C PRO A 70 -11.43 -0.04 -0.38
N ALA A 71 -12.18 -0.62 0.56
CA ALA A 71 -13.44 -0.09 1.06
C ALA A 71 -13.32 0.70 2.39
N ASP A 72 -12.11 0.76 2.98
CA ASP A 72 -11.80 1.59 4.15
C ASP A 72 -11.13 2.92 3.74
N ASP A 73 -11.23 3.93 4.61
CA ASP A 73 -10.55 5.22 4.47
C ASP A 73 -9.13 5.11 5.04
N ASN A 74 -8.19 4.71 4.18
CA ASN A 74 -6.79 4.46 4.55
C ASN A 74 -5.94 5.73 4.41
N ARG A 75 -5.42 6.22 5.54
CA ARG A 75 -4.72 7.50 5.72
C ARG A 75 -3.35 7.31 6.39
N ILE A 76 -2.45 8.26 6.14
CA ILE A 76 -1.08 8.25 6.70
C ILE A 76 -1.08 8.93 8.08
N ILE A 77 -0.50 8.28 9.09
CA ILE A 77 -0.04 8.94 10.32
C ILE A 77 1.20 9.75 9.96
N GLY A 78 1.08 11.08 9.99
CA GLY A 78 2.24 11.96 9.84
C GLY A 78 3.21 11.84 11.02
N ASP A 79 4.49 12.13 10.74
CA ASP A 79 5.67 11.90 11.58
C ASP A 79 5.51 11.97 13.10
N ALA A 80 6.25 11.08 13.77
CA ALA A 80 6.46 10.97 15.21
C ALA A 80 5.23 10.58 16.07
N LEU A 81 4.98 9.27 16.15
CA LEU A 81 4.34 8.63 17.32
C LEU A 81 5.09 7.33 17.67
N PRO A 82 5.19 6.95 18.96
CA PRO A 82 5.68 5.64 19.38
C PRO A 82 4.63 4.54 19.12
N ASN A 83 5.04 3.28 19.22
CA ASN A 83 4.24 2.09 18.92
C ASN A 83 3.05 1.92 19.88
N LEU A 84 1.91 2.55 19.59
CA LEU A 84 0.65 2.33 20.29
C LEU A 84 -0.47 2.13 19.26
N ALA A 85 -1.25 1.07 19.42
CA ALA A 85 -2.48 0.88 18.66
C ALA A 85 -3.65 1.50 19.43
N VAL A 86 -4.47 2.32 18.75
CA VAL A 86 -5.71 2.85 19.34
C VAL A 86 -6.86 2.48 18.43
N LEU A 87 -7.82 1.71 18.95
CA LEU A 87 -9.01 1.29 18.20
C LEU A 87 -10.26 1.90 18.84
N HIS A 88 -10.89 2.79 18.08
CA HIS A 88 -12.25 3.27 18.35
C HIS A 88 -13.24 2.30 17.69
N VAL A 89 -14.11 1.67 18.48
CA VAL A 89 -15.12 0.74 17.96
C VAL A 89 -16.51 1.38 18.03
N LEU A 90 -17.22 1.41 16.91
CA LEU A 90 -18.42 2.24 16.69
C LEU A 90 -19.61 1.39 16.20
N ARG A 91 -20.81 1.66 16.75
CA ARG A 91 -22.04 1.03 16.23
C ARG A 91 -23.32 1.86 16.29
N PHE A 92 -23.96 1.92 15.12
CA PHE A 92 -25.34 2.28 14.81
C PHE A 92 -25.89 3.66 15.21
N GLY A 93 -26.98 4.01 14.53
CA GLY A 93 -27.33 5.38 14.18
C GLY A 93 -26.71 5.76 12.83
N SER A 94 -27.50 6.39 11.96
CA SER A 94 -27.02 6.96 10.70
C SER A 94 -26.17 8.19 11.01
N PHE A 95 -24.85 8.02 10.99
CA PHE A 95 -23.90 9.10 11.26
C PHE A 95 -23.04 9.35 10.01
N GLU A 96 -23.37 10.42 9.28
CA GLU A 96 -22.39 10.99 8.35
C GLU A 96 -21.26 11.62 9.19
N PRO A 97 -19.99 11.27 8.95
CA PRO A 97 -18.89 11.85 9.69
C PRO A 97 -18.72 13.32 9.29
N ASP A 98 -19.07 14.24 10.19
CA ASP A 98 -18.69 15.66 10.07
C ASP A 98 -17.16 15.74 10.01
N ALA A 99 -16.63 15.97 8.81
CA ALA A 99 -15.20 15.98 8.53
C ALA A 99 -14.42 16.98 9.40
N SER A 100 -15.06 18.03 9.94
CA SER A 100 -14.42 18.98 10.85
C SER A 100 -13.95 18.32 12.16
N ALA A 101 -14.72 17.37 12.70
CA ALA A 101 -14.36 16.64 13.92
C ALA A 101 -13.14 15.71 13.74
N TYR A 102 -12.92 15.21 12.51
CA TYR A 102 -11.80 14.34 12.16
C TYR A 102 -10.52 15.12 11.80
N LEU A 103 -10.64 16.39 11.38
CA LEU A 103 -9.49 17.25 11.05
C LEU A 103 -8.71 17.74 12.28
N ALA A 104 -9.26 17.60 13.49
CA ALA A 104 -8.59 17.99 14.74
C ALA A 104 -7.48 17.01 15.22
N TRP A 105 -7.25 15.90 14.51
CA TRP A 105 -6.54 14.71 15.05
C TRP A 105 -5.01 14.71 14.88
N ARG A 106 -4.35 15.84 15.18
CA ARG A 106 -2.97 15.87 15.70
C ARG A 106 -2.90 16.99 16.75
N PRO A 107 -2.47 16.76 18.01
CA PRO A 107 -2.00 15.52 18.64
C PRO A 107 -2.88 15.03 19.82
N ALA A 108 -4.16 15.45 19.86
CA ALA A 108 -4.97 15.53 21.09
C ALA A 108 -5.14 14.23 21.91
N LEU A 109 -5.19 13.04 21.30
CA LEU A 109 -5.33 11.76 22.03
C LEU A 109 -3.98 11.10 22.37
N LEU A 110 -2.86 11.54 21.78
CA LEU A 110 -1.66 10.71 21.62
C LEU A 110 -0.41 11.29 22.30
N ILE A 111 -0.54 12.42 23.00
CA ILE A 111 0.53 13.00 23.85
C ILE A 111 0.30 12.75 25.35
N GLN A 112 -0.88 12.28 25.76
CA GLN A 112 -1.13 11.87 27.16
C GLN A 112 -2.05 10.65 27.22
N PRO A 113 -1.60 9.48 27.73
CA PRO A 113 -2.50 8.36 28.09
C PRO A 113 -3.43 8.68 29.29
N HIS A 114 -3.40 9.93 29.77
CA HIS A 114 -4.25 10.46 30.84
C HIS A 114 -4.96 11.76 30.42
N ALA A 115 -5.02 12.10 29.12
CA ALA A 115 -5.83 13.21 28.61
C ALA A 115 -7.33 12.89 28.74
N MET A 116 -7.88 13.21 29.91
CA MET A 116 -9.31 13.23 30.16
C MET A 116 -9.82 14.67 30.01
N PRO A 117 -10.85 14.94 29.19
CA PRO A 117 -11.69 13.99 28.47
C PRO A 117 -11.12 13.55 27.10
N PRO A 118 -11.46 12.33 26.63
CA PRO A 118 -11.37 11.97 25.21
C PRO A 118 -12.26 12.86 24.32
N PRO A 119 -12.15 12.77 22.98
CA PRO A 119 -13.04 13.45 22.04
C PRO A 119 -14.53 13.28 22.42
N ALA A 120 -15.27 14.38 22.33
CA ALA A 120 -16.61 14.51 22.90
C ALA A 120 -17.55 13.37 22.46
N GLY A 121 -17.97 12.55 23.43
CA GLY A 121 -18.89 11.42 23.21
C GLY A 121 -18.27 10.04 23.32
N TYR A 122 -16.95 9.90 23.50
CA TYR A 122 -16.28 8.61 23.75
C TYR A 122 -15.83 8.45 25.22
N VAL A 123 -15.53 7.22 25.62
CA VAL A 123 -14.79 6.88 26.84
C VAL A 123 -13.84 5.70 26.58
N HIS A 124 -12.81 5.58 27.42
CA HIS A 124 -11.96 4.38 27.46
C HIS A 124 -12.76 3.18 28.01
N LEU A 125 -12.51 2.00 27.47
CA LEU A 125 -13.21 0.76 27.83
C LEU A 125 -12.26 -0.31 28.38
N TYR A 126 -11.10 -0.47 27.75
CA TYR A 126 -10.19 -1.59 27.97
C TYR A 126 -8.79 -1.28 27.44
N PHE A 127 -7.78 -1.93 28.03
CA PHE A 127 -6.38 -1.92 27.61
C PHE A 127 -5.80 -3.31 27.86
N ASP A 128 -5.08 -3.85 26.87
CA ASP A 128 -4.59 -5.24 26.85
C ASP A 128 -3.05 -5.36 26.92
N ALA A 129 -2.38 -4.27 27.29
CA ALA A 129 -0.92 -4.04 27.21
C ALA A 129 -0.34 -3.69 25.82
N ILE A 130 -1.15 -3.61 24.76
CA ILE A 130 -0.73 -3.18 23.41
C ILE A 130 -1.65 -2.09 22.85
N SER A 131 -2.96 -2.26 23.03
CA SER A 131 -4.03 -1.54 22.34
C SER A 131 -4.98 -0.88 23.34
N ASP A 132 -5.27 0.41 23.16
CA ASP A 132 -6.31 1.12 23.90
C ASP A 132 -7.65 1.10 23.15
N PHE A 133 -8.70 0.66 23.84
CA PHE A 133 -10.06 0.53 23.28
C PHE A 133 -10.96 1.66 23.76
N TYR A 134 -11.59 2.35 22.81
CA TYR A 134 -12.55 3.41 23.07
C TYR A 134 -13.88 3.10 22.40
N GLY A 135 -14.98 3.42 23.09
CA GLY A 135 -16.34 3.34 22.55
C GLY A 135 -17.19 4.53 22.99
N ARG A 136 -18.40 4.64 22.46
CA ARG A 136 -19.30 5.77 22.79
C ARG A 136 -19.73 5.72 24.26
N ALA A 137 -19.79 6.89 24.90
CA ALA A 137 -20.16 7.05 26.30
C ALA A 137 -21.57 6.50 26.62
N ASP A 138 -22.52 6.59 25.68
CA ASP A 138 -23.88 6.08 25.81
C ASP A 138 -24.00 4.55 25.66
N GLN A 139 -22.97 3.90 25.11
CA GLN A 139 -22.87 2.44 24.96
C GLN A 139 -21.85 1.81 25.92
N ALA A 140 -21.07 2.61 26.64
CA ALA A 140 -19.85 2.21 27.33
C ALA A 140 -20.03 1.04 28.31
N ALA A 141 -21.08 1.04 29.13
CA ALA A 141 -21.33 -0.03 30.10
C ALA A 141 -21.62 -1.39 29.42
N ALA A 142 -22.29 -1.38 28.27
CA ALA A 142 -22.52 -2.60 27.49
C ALA A 142 -21.23 -3.07 26.81
N LEU A 143 -20.49 -2.15 26.17
CA LEU A 143 -19.25 -2.47 25.47
C LEU A 143 -18.15 -2.97 26.43
N ALA A 144 -17.93 -2.30 27.56
CA ALA A 144 -16.96 -2.71 28.57
C ALA A 144 -17.22 -4.14 29.09
N SER A 145 -18.50 -4.56 29.15
CA SER A 145 -18.86 -5.90 29.64
C SER A 145 -18.24 -7.04 28.80
N CYS A 146 -18.07 -6.86 27.49
CA CYS A 146 -17.44 -7.84 26.58
C CYS A 146 -15.99 -8.19 26.97
N PHE A 147 -15.26 -7.20 27.51
CA PHE A 147 -13.86 -7.27 27.88
C PHE A 147 -13.64 -7.78 29.32
N THR A 148 -14.71 -7.92 30.12
CA THR A 148 -14.60 -8.43 31.51
C THR A 148 -14.30 -9.93 31.60
N VAL A 149 -14.57 -10.68 30.53
CA VAL A 149 -14.34 -12.13 30.44
C VAL A 149 -13.14 -12.36 29.50
N PRO A 150 -12.12 -13.15 29.86
CA PRO A 150 -11.00 -13.44 28.96
C PRO A 150 -11.45 -14.28 27.75
N VAL A 151 -10.69 -14.23 26.65
CA VAL A 151 -10.92 -15.11 25.49
C VAL A 151 -10.62 -16.57 25.85
N SER A 152 -11.45 -17.49 25.35
CA SER A 152 -11.51 -18.88 25.78
C SER A 152 -11.79 -19.84 24.61
N ARG A 153 -11.77 -21.15 24.87
CA ARG A 153 -12.20 -22.15 23.87
C ARG A 153 -13.71 -22.14 23.58
N LEU A 154 -14.52 -21.48 24.40
CA LEU A 154 -15.98 -21.39 24.21
C LEU A 154 -16.34 -20.42 23.07
N ASP A 155 -15.42 -19.52 22.72
CA ASP A 155 -15.59 -18.48 21.70
C ASP A 155 -15.47 -19.00 20.25
N GLN A 156 -15.19 -20.30 20.07
CA GLN A 156 -15.24 -21.01 18.77
C GLN A 156 -14.46 -20.31 17.65
N PHE A 157 -13.21 -19.96 17.93
CA PHE A 157 -12.26 -19.41 16.98
C PHE A 157 -11.09 -20.37 16.67
N SER A 158 -10.39 -20.09 15.59
CA SER A 158 -9.11 -20.67 15.17
C SER A 158 -8.10 -19.55 14.91
N GLN A 159 -6.82 -19.86 15.00
CA GLN A 159 -5.77 -18.98 14.45
C GLN A 159 -5.48 -19.41 13.00
N PRO A 160 -5.08 -18.48 12.11
CA PRO A 160 -4.59 -18.83 10.79
C PRO A 160 -3.24 -19.56 10.88
N ASP A 161 -2.85 -20.26 9.80
CA ASP A 161 -1.48 -20.77 9.70
C ASP A 161 -0.50 -19.59 9.59
N ARG A 162 0.20 -19.29 10.69
CA ARG A 162 1.18 -18.21 10.78
C ARG A 162 2.31 -18.34 9.75
N LYS A 163 2.63 -19.55 9.24
CA LYS A 163 3.61 -19.73 8.15
C LYS A 163 3.06 -19.26 6.81
N ALA A 164 1.80 -19.60 6.51
CA ALA A 164 1.12 -19.12 5.31
C ALA A 164 0.91 -17.60 5.36
N LEU A 165 0.56 -17.06 6.54
CA LEU A 165 0.40 -15.62 6.76
C LEU A 165 1.73 -14.86 6.58
N ALA A 166 2.82 -15.35 7.18
CA ALA A 166 4.15 -14.77 7.02
C ALA A 166 4.67 -14.85 5.57
N LEU A 167 4.37 -15.95 4.85
CA LEU A 167 4.70 -16.07 3.44
C LEU A 167 3.92 -15.05 2.58
N GLY A 168 2.62 -14.86 2.86
CA GLY A 168 1.81 -13.82 2.22
C GLY A 168 2.32 -12.41 2.49
N ALA A 169 2.71 -12.10 3.73
CA ALA A 169 3.31 -10.82 4.09
C ALA A 169 4.65 -10.57 3.35
N MET A 170 5.54 -11.58 3.28
CA MET A 170 6.77 -11.50 2.49
C MET A 170 6.50 -11.33 0.98
N MET A 171 5.43 -11.92 0.44
CA MET A 171 5.04 -11.71 -0.96
C MET A 171 4.53 -10.28 -1.23
N ILE A 172 3.89 -9.62 -0.26
CA ILE A 172 3.47 -8.21 -0.37
C ILE A 172 4.70 -7.28 -0.36
N ASP A 173 5.58 -7.42 0.63
CA ASP A 173 6.85 -6.68 0.73
C ASP A 173 7.72 -6.83 -0.54
N TYR A 174 7.75 -8.04 -1.12
CA TYR A 174 8.46 -8.29 -2.37
C TYR A 174 7.75 -7.69 -3.60
N ALA A 175 6.41 -7.62 -3.59
CA ALA A 175 5.65 -6.95 -4.65
C ALA A 175 5.85 -5.44 -4.64
N GLU A 176 5.82 -4.80 -3.46
CA GLU A 176 6.13 -3.38 -3.28
C GLU A 176 7.55 -3.05 -3.79
N LYS A 177 8.55 -3.89 -3.47
CA LYS A 177 9.93 -3.76 -3.98
C LYS A 177 10.05 -3.95 -5.50
N LEU A 178 9.09 -4.61 -6.16
CA LEU A 178 9.04 -4.75 -7.62
C LEU A 178 8.40 -3.55 -8.33
N ILE A 179 7.62 -2.71 -7.66
CA ILE A 179 6.99 -1.51 -8.24
C ILE A 179 8.04 -0.56 -8.85
N PRO A 180 9.05 -0.04 -8.11
CA PRO A 180 10.03 0.88 -8.70
C PRO A 180 10.88 0.22 -9.80
N ILE A 181 11.14 -1.08 -9.70
CA ILE A 181 11.89 -1.84 -10.71
C ILE A 181 11.10 -1.95 -12.02
N THR A 182 9.79 -2.23 -11.96
CA THR A 182 8.95 -2.27 -13.16
C THR A 182 8.73 -0.88 -13.75
N THR A 183 8.58 0.17 -12.93
CA THR A 183 8.56 1.57 -13.40
C THR A 183 9.86 1.95 -14.13
N GLN A 184 11.03 1.62 -13.57
CA GLN A 184 12.33 1.89 -14.20
C GLN A 184 12.51 1.10 -15.50
N ARG A 185 12.10 -0.17 -15.54
CA ARG A 185 12.09 -1.00 -16.76
C ARG A 185 11.27 -0.34 -17.86
N ASP A 186 10.07 0.15 -17.53
CA ASP A 186 9.14 0.68 -18.54
C ASP A 186 9.58 2.06 -19.04
N ALA A 187 10.22 2.87 -18.20
CA ALA A 187 10.94 4.07 -18.63
C ALA A 187 12.10 3.76 -19.61
N LEU A 188 12.90 2.73 -19.32
CA LEU A 188 13.98 2.29 -20.22
C LEU A 188 13.45 1.73 -21.56
N LEU A 189 12.35 0.96 -21.54
CA LEU A 189 11.70 0.46 -22.75
C LEU A 189 11.17 1.59 -23.64
N ASN A 190 10.62 2.66 -23.05
CA ASN A 190 10.25 3.85 -23.81
C ASN A 190 11.48 4.59 -24.37
N ARG A 191 12.55 4.73 -23.59
CA ARG A 191 13.80 5.36 -24.08
C ARG A 191 14.46 4.58 -25.22
N ILE A 192 14.35 3.25 -25.24
CA ILE A 192 14.78 2.41 -26.38
C ILE A 192 13.96 2.74 -27.63
N ARG A 193 12.63 2.80 -27.53
CA ARG A 193 11.73 3.15 -28.65
C ARG A 193 12.02 4.54 -29.24
N GLU A 194 12.34 5.52 -28.39
CA GLU A 194 12.77 6.86 -28.82
C GLU A 194 14.06 6.79 -29.65
N ILE A 195 15.08 6.06 -29.17
CA ILE A 195 16.36 5.89 -29.88
C ILE A 195 16.18 5.11 -31.20
N GLU A 196 15.29 4.11 -31.23
CA GLU A 196 14.94 3.39 -32.46
C GLU A 196 14.26 4.31 -33.49
N ALA A 197 13.37 5.21 -33.04
CA ALA A 197 12.71 6.20 -33.89
C ALA A 197 13.69 7.27 -34.42
N GLU A 198 14.60 7.78 -33.57
CA GLU A 198 15.69 8.67 -33.98
C GLU A 198 16.60 8.00 -35.02
N ALA A 199 17.01 6.75 -34.79
CA ALA A 199 17.83 5.98 -35.72
C ALA A 199 17.09 5.71 -37.05
N ALA A 200 15.78 5.43 -37.01
CA ALA A 200 14.96 5.28 -38.20
C ALA A 200 14.85 6.59 -39.01
N ALA A 201 14.69 7.74 -38.34
CA ALA A 201 14.67 9.06 -38.99
C ALA A 201 16.02 9.43 -39.64
N LEU A 202 17.14 8.94 -39.12
CA LEU A 202 18.48 9.16 -39.69
C LEU A 202 18.85 8.19 -40.83
N ARG A 203 18.21 7.01 -40.94
CA ARG A 203 18.50 6.00 -41.99
C ARG A 203 18.50 6.55 -43.42
N PRO A 204 17.56 7.40 -43.88
CA PRO A 204 17.59 7.96 -45.23
C PRO A 204 18.83 8.82 -45.51
N ARG A 205 19.27 9.62 -44.53
CA ARG A 205 20.49 10.44 -44.62
C ARG A 205 21.74 9.56 -44.69
N ALA A 206 21.81 8.52 -43.85
CA ALA A 206 22.90 7.55 -43.88
C ALA A 206 22.97 6.78 -45.21
N HIS A 207 21.83 6.42 -45.81
CA HIS A 207 21.77 5.78 -47.12
C HIS A 207 22.26 6.72 -48.23
N ALA A 208 21.81 7.97 -48.25
CA ALA A 208 22.28 8.97 -49.22
C ALA A 208 23.81 9.18 -49.15
N LEU A 209 24.39 9.16 -47.95
CA LEU A 209 25.84 9.26 -47.76
C LEU A 209 26.60 8.01 -48.23
N ASP A 210 26.08 6.79 -48.04
CA ASP A 210 26.70 5.57 -48.61
C ASP A 210 26.60 5.55 -50.14
N GLN A 211 25.48 6.01 -50.72
CA GLN A 211 25.34 6.18 -52.17
C GLN A 211 26.33 7.20 -52.74
N LEU A 212 26.48 8.37 -52.12
CA LEU A 212 27.51 9.35 -52.51
C LEU A 212 28.93 8.76 -52.34
N SER A 213 29.18 8.01 -51.25
CA SER A 213 30.45 7.30 -51.04
C SER A 213 30.75 6.25 -52.11
N LEU A 214 29.73 5.66 -52.75
CA LEU A 214 29.87 4.72 -53.86
C LEU A 214 30.11 5.45 -55.19
N HIS A 215 29.38 6.53 -55.48
CA HIS A 215 29.59 7.34 -56.70
C HIS A 215 30.97 8.04 -56.71
N LEU A 216 31.51 8.39 -55.53
CA LEU A 216 32.88 8.91 -55.39
C LEU A 216 33.97 7.85 -55.64
N GLN A 217 33.65 6.55 -55.64
CA GLN A 217 34.57 5.47 -56.02
C GLN A 217 34.64 5.30 -57.54
N TRP A 218 35.01 6.38 -58.24
CA TRP A 218 35.21 6.38 -59.70
C TRP A 218 36.69 6.08 -60.04
N PRO A 219 37.02 4.89 -60.59
CA PRO A 219 38.37 4.59 -61.07
C PRO A 219 38.59 5.38 -62.37
N GLY A 220 39.24 6.54 -62.26
CA GLY A 220 39.41 7.50 -63.36
C GLY A 220 38.67 8.83 -63.19
N GLY A 221 38.05 9.08 -62.03
CA GLY A 221 37.33 10.33 -61.78
C GLY A 221 38.20 11.58 -61.65
N PRO A 222 37.60 12.79 -61.73
CA PRO A 222 38.33 14.05 -61.63
C PRO A 222 39.05 14.16 -60.28
N ARG A 223 40.36 14.41 -60.34
CA ARG A 223 41.28 14.44 -59.18
C ARG A 223 40.80 15.33 -58.01
N ALA A 224 39.99 16.34 -58.30
CA ALA A 224 39.38 17.24 -57.32
C ALA A 224 38.52 16.54 -56.25
N LEU A 225 37.97 15.35 -56.53
CA LEU A 225 37.11 14.61 -55.58
C LEU A 225 37.88 13.63 -54.66
N ALA A 226 39.17 13.39 -54.94
CA ALA A 226 40.01 12.51 -54.12
C ALA A 226 40.08 12.87 -52.61
N PRO A 227 40.09 14.16 -52.19
CA PRO A 227 40.14 14.53 -50.76
C PRO A 227 38.92 14.10 -49.94
N LEU A 228 37.78 13.82 -50.57
CA LEU A 228 36.53 13.47 -49.88
C LEU A 228 36.42 11.96 -49.57
N LEU A 229 37.16 11.11 -50.29
CA LEU A 229 37.14 9.66 -50.13
C LEU A 229 37.51 9.15 -48.73
N PRO A 230 38.50 9.72 -48.00
CA PRO A 230 38.79 9.31 -46.62
C PRO A 230 37.62 9.56 -45.66
N VAL A 231 36.95 10.71 -45.78
CA VAL A 231 35.79 11.09 -44.95
C VAL A 231 34.61 10.16 -45.24
N ALA A 232 34.31 9.92 -46.52
CA ALA A 232 33.25 9.00 -46.94
C ALA A 232 33.49 7.56 -46.42
N ARG A 233 34.75 7.08 -46.45
CA ARG A 233 35.16 5.79 -45.87
C ARG A 233 35.02 5.75 -44.34
N MET A 234 35.28 6.85 -43.64
CA MET A 234 35.10 6.93 -42.18
C MET A 234 33.62 6.81 -41.80
N VAL A 235 32.75 7.60 -42.45
CA VAL A 235 31.29 7.53 -42.26
C VAL A 235 30.78 6.11 -42.50
N ARG A 236 31.24 5.45 -43.57
CA ARG A 236 30.88 4.06 -43.92
C ARG A 236 31.33 3.00 -42.91
N ARG A 237 32.36 3.27 -42.10
CA ARG A 237 32.73 2.39 -40.97
C ARG A 237 31.77 2.59 -39.81
N LEU A 238 31.51 3.84 -39.43
CA LEU A 238 30.62 4.18 -38.32
C LEU A 238 29.18 3.66 -38.54
N THR A 239 28.63 3.81 -39.76
CA THR A 239 27.28 3.32 -40.08
C THR A 239 27.14 1.80 -40.18
N ARG A 240 28.27 1.05 -40.24
CA ARG A 240 28.26 -0.42 -40.22
C ARG A 240 28.32 -1.04 -38.82
N VAL A 241 28.70 -0.26 -37.80
CA VAL A 241 28.74 -0.71 -36.40
C VAL A 241 27.36 -0.56 -35.72
N ALA A 242 26.44 0.20 -36.33
CA ALA A 242 25.07 0.40 -35.86
C ALA A 242 24.05 -0.46 -36.65
N ARG A 243 24.31 -1.76 -36.76
CA ARG A 243 23.46 -2.77 -37.42
C ARG A 243 23.42 -4.07 -36.64
#